data_AF-A0A8J7Q537-F1
#
_entry.id   AF-A0A8J7Q537-F1
#
_cell.length_a   1.000
_cell.length_b   1.000
_cell.length_c   1.000
_cell.angle_alpha   90.00
_cell.angle_beta   90.00
_cell.angle_gamma   90.00
#
_symmetry.space_group_name_H-M   'P 1'
#
loop_
_entity.id
_entity.type
_entity.pdbx_description
1 polymer ?
#
loop_
_entity_poly.entity_id
_entity_poly.type
_entity_poly.pdbx_seq_one_letter_code
_entity_poly.pdbx_strand_id
1 'polypeptide(L)'
;MSSLQDRIAQFRKMASDDPDNELGHFRLGQLLSEAGDHAEAAKSFERTLELSPGFSKVFQLLGQSLLKLGKKAEAIDVWTRGWKVADERGDKMPRDDMARLLRDNGAPVPELTRPQADEGPETGFKCHRPGCLAGKRARQLPGPPLPDELHNRIYREICADCWNDWLRNYSVKVINELRLDLSSDYGQEEYDKYMHEFFGFEYPPKP
;
A
#
# COMPACT_ATOMS: atom_id res chain seq x y z
N MET A 1 4.35 -34.33 14.13
CA MET A 1 3.72 -33.01 13.93
C MET A 1 4.05 -32.18 15.17
N SER A 2 4.72 -31.04 15.01
CA SER A 2 5.08 -30.18 16.15
C SER A 2 3.79 -29.57 16.71
N SER A 3 3.58 -29.68 18.03
CA SER A 3 2.41 -29.12 18.69
C SER A 3 2.48 -27.59 18.69
N LEU A 4 1.34 -26.91 18.83
CA LEU A 4 1.29 -25.44 18.95
C LEU A 4 2.22 -24.93 20.07
N GLN A 5 2.32 -25.68 21.17
CA GLN A 5 3.19 -25.36 22.30
C GLN A 5 4.68 -25.46 21.96
N ASP A 6 5.09 -26.46 21.18
CA ASP A 6 6.48 -26.59 20.73
C ASP A 6 6.90 -25.41 19.84
N ARG A 7 5.98 -24.95 18.97
CA ARG A 7 6.20 -23.78 18.11
C ARG A 7 6.34 -22.51 18.94
N ILE A 8 5.49 -22.32 19.96
CA ILE A 8 5.59 -21.19 20.88
C ILE A 8 6.94 -21.20 21.61
N ALA A 9 7.38 -22.36 22.11
CA ALA A 9 8.68 -22.49 22.80
C ALA A 9 9.85 -22.14 21.87
N GLN A 10 9.82 -22.59 20.61
CA GLN A 10 10.84 -22.26 19.61
C GLN A 10 10.90 -20.76 19.32
N PHE A 11 9.76 -20.12 19.07
CA PHE A 11 9.70 -18.69 18.78
C PHE A 11 10.02 -17.83 20.02
N ARG A 12 9.67 -18.29 21.22
CA ARG A 12 10.07 -17.62 22.47
C ARG A 12 11.58 -17.65 22.65
N LYS A 13 12.22 -18.79 22.40
CA LYS A 13 13.67 -18.88 22.42
C LYS A 13 14.30 -17.95 21.38
N MET A 14 13.77 -17.94 20.16
CA MET A 14 14.27 -17.05 19.10
C MET A 14 14.13 -15.57 19.47
N ALA A 15 13.01 -15.16 20.08
CA ALA A 15 12.80 -13.81 20.57
C ALA A 15 13.73 -13.43 21.75
N SER A 16 14.20 -14.41 22.52
CA SER A 16 15.20 -14.20 23.56
C SER A 16 16.63 -14.14 23.01
N ASP A 17 16.94 -14.99 22.03
CA ASP A 17 18.27 -15.08 21.39
C ASP A 17 18.50 -13.87 20.47
N ASP A 18 17.44 -13.34 19.84
CA ASP A 18 17.45 -12.15 18.97
C ASP A 18 16.27 -11.21 19.31
N PRO A 19 16.44 -10.32 20.32
CA PRO A 19 15.39 -9.43 20.79
C PRO A 19 14.94 -8.35 19.80
N ASP A 20 15.71 -8.12 18.74
CA ASP A 20 15.47 -7.08 17.74
C ASP A 20 14.86 -7.64 16.44
N ASN A 21 14.55 -8.94 16.41
CA ASN A 21 13.86 -9.59 15.31
C ASN A 21 12.34 -9.35 15.37
N GLU A 22 11.87 -8.35 14.63
CA GLU A 22 10.47 -7.94 14.61
C GLU A 22 9.54 -9.06 14.08
N LEU A 23 10.01 -9.84 13.11
CA LEU A 23 9.27 -10.99 12.56
C LEU A 23 9.16 -12.13 13.57
N GLY A 24 10.20 -12.31 14.39
CA GLY A 24 10.21 -13.28 15.48
C GLY A 24 9.14 -12.99 16.52
N HIS A 25 9.12 -11.75 17.00
CA HIS A 25 8.08 -11.25 17.91
C HIS A 25 6.69 -11.32 17.28
N PHE A 26 6.55 -10.98 15.99
CA PHE A 26 5.27 -11.05 15.29
C PHE A 26 4.72 -12.47 15.24
N ARG A 27 5.54 -13.44 14.83
CA ARG A 27 5.16 -14.86 14.76
C ARG A 27 4.86 -15.42 16.13
N LEU A 28 5.65 -15.06 17.15
CA LEU A 28 5.38 -15.44 18.53
C LEU A 28 4.00 -14.93 18.99
N GLY A 29 3.70 -13.65 18.72
CA GLY A 29 2.39 -13.06 19.05
C GLY A 29 1.23 -13.76 18.35
N GLN A 30 1.38 -14.14 17.07
CA GLN A 30 0.36 -14.92 16.36
C GLN A 30 0.09 -16.27 17.02
N LEU A 31 1.14 -17.02 17.33
CA LEU A 31 1.03 -18.34 17.97
C LEU A 31 0.43 -18.25 19.38
N LEU A 32 0.82 -17.24 20.15
CA LEU A 32 0.26 -17.00 21.49
C LEU A 32 -1.22 -16.64 21.39
N SER A 33 -1.61 -15.82 20.41
CA SER A 33 -3.02 -15.48 20.18
C SER A 33 -3.84 -16.70 19.73
N GLU A 34 -3.27 -17.60 18.93
CA GLU A 34 -3.89 -18.88 18.55
C GLU A 34 -4.05 -19.81 19.76
N ALA A 35 -3.11 -19.78 20.70
CA ALA A 35 -3.17 -20.53 21.95
C ALA A 35 -4.11 -19.90 23.00
N GLY A 36 -4.68 -18.72 22.72
CA GLY A 36 -5.55 -17.97 23.64
C GLY A 36 -4.80 -17.15 24.70
N ASP A 37 -3.47 -17.15 24.69
CA ASP A 37 -2.65 -16.31 25.57
C ASP A 37 -2.54 -14.90 24.99
N HIS A 38 -3.66 -14.18 25.04
CA HIS A 38 -3.78 -12.85 24.46
C HIS A 38 -2.93 -11.80 25.19
N ALA A 39 -2.56 -12.04 26.46
CA ALA A 39 -1.73 -11.14 27.25
C ALA A 39 -0.28 -11.13 26.75
N GLU A 40 0.31 -12.31 26.58
CA GLU A 40 1.67 -12.42 26.03
C GLU A 40 1.70 -12.11 24.53
N ALA A 41 0.62 -12.41 23.80
CA ALA A 41 0.48 -12.02 22.41
C ALA A 41 0.56 -10.49 22.24
N ALA A 42 -0.16 -9.74 23.09
CA ALA A 42 -0.13 -8.28 23.07
C ALA A 42 1.28 -7.73 23.29
N LYS A 43 2.03 -8.23 24.27
CA LYS A 43 3.42 -7.81 24.51
C LYS A 43 4.33 -8.08 23.31
N SER A 44 4.17 -9.25 22.68
CA SER A 44 4.95 -9.61 21.50
C SER A 44 4.62 -8.68 20.32
N PHE A 45 3.35 -8.34 20.11
CA PHE A 45 2.94 -7.38 19.09
C PHE A 45 3.40 -5.94 19.39
N GLU A 46 3.37 -5.51 20.65
CA GLU A 46 3.92 -4.22 21.08
C GLU A 46 5.41 -4.16 20.75
N ARG A 47 6.18 -5.20 21.07
CA ARG A 47 7.60 -5.28 20.72
C ARG A 47 7.83 -5.23 19.21
N THR A 48 7.00 -5.90 18.40
CA THR A 48 7.05 -5.77 16.94
C THR A 48 6.81 -4.33 16.48
N LEU A 49 5.89 -3.59 17.11
CA LEU A 49 5.62 -2.19 16.77
C LEU A 49 6.71 -1.23 17.25
N GLU A 50 7.41 -1.53 18.34
CA GLU A 50 8.60 -0.78 18.76
C GLU A 50 9.72 -0.89 17.72
N LEU A 51 9.94 -2.10 17.19
CA LEU A 51 10.97 -2.38 16.18
C LEU A 51 10.54 -1.90 14.78
N SER A 52 9.25 -2.04 14.44
CA SER A 52 8.67 -1.67 13.16
C SER A 52 7.35 -0.91 13.34
N PRO A 53 7.42 0.42 13.61
CA PRO A 53 6.23 1.24 13.86
C PRO A 53 5.24 1.28 12.69
N GLY A 54 5.72 0.97 11.48
CA GLY A 54 4.92 0.95 10.28
C GLY A 54 4.15 -0.35 10.04
N PHE A 55 4.26 -1.37 10.88
CA PHE A 55 3.67 -2.68 10.57
C PHE A 55 2.15 -2.71 10.78
N SER A 56 1.41 -2.18 9.81
CA SER A 56 -0.05 -1.99 9.82
C SER A 56 -0.86 -3.21 10.27
N LYS A 57 -0.44 -4.42 9.89
CA LYS A 57 -1.13 -5.66 10.28
C LYS A 57 -1.03 -5.95 11.78
N VAL A 58 0.03 -5.52 12.43
CA VAL A 58 0.28 -5.79 13.86
C VAL A 58 -0.68 -4.98 14.73
N PHE A 59 -0.98 -3.73 14.36
CA PHE A 59 -2.01 -2.94 15.05
C PHE A 59 -3.37 -3.64 15.07
N GLN A 60 -3.77 -4.24 13.94
CA GLN A 60 -5.01 -5.02 13.85
C GLN A 60 -5.02 -6.20 14.84
N LEU A 61 -3.90 -6.94 14.94
CA LEU A 61 -3.80 -8.12 15.82
C LEU A 61 -3.68 -7.71 17.30
N LEU A 62 -2.87 -6.70 17.61
CA LEU A 62 -2.73 -6.15 18.96
C LEU A 62 -4.09 -5.70 19.50
N GLY A 63 -4.85 -4.92 18.74
CA GLY A 63 -6.18 -4.49 19.18
C GLY A 63 -7.16 -5.65 19.36
N GLN A 64 -7.06 -6.71 18.55
CA GLN A 64 -7.87 -7.94 18.76
C GLN A 64 -7.48 -8.67 20.05
N SER A 65 -6.19 -8.81 20.34
CA SER A 65 -5.71 -9.39 21.60
C SER A 65 -6.19 -8.56 22.79
N LEU A 66 -6.09 -7.23 22.73
CA LEU A 66 -6.61 -6.33 23.77
C LEU A 66 -8.13 -6.45 23.95
N LEU A 67 -8.89 -6.57 22.87
CA LEU A 67 -10.33 -6.80 22.94
C LEU A 67 -10.66 -8.11 23.67
N LYS A 68 -9.91 -9.18 23.38
CA LYS A 68 -10.07 -10.49 24.05
C LYS A 68 -9.70 -10.44 25.53
N LEU A 69 -8.83 -9.52 25.94
CA LEU A 69 -8.50 -9.23 27.34
C LEU A 69 -9.54 -8.32 28.03
N GLY A 70 -10.61 -7.91 27.33
CA GLY A 70 -11.62 -6.98 27.86
C GLY A 70 -11.19 -5.51 27.84
N LYS A 71 -10.00 -5.21 27.30
CA LYS A 71 -9.42 -3.86 27.22
C LYS A 71 -9.91 -3.11 25.98
N LYS A 72 -11.22 -2.95 25.87
CA LYS A 72 -11.87 -2.37 24.68
C LYS A 72 -11.38 -0.95 24.36
N ALA A 73 -11.18 -0.11 25.37
CA ALA A 73 -10.70 1.27 25.17
C ALA A 73 -9.28 1.30 24.56
N GLU A 74 -8.37 0.47 25.08
CA GLU A 74 -7.00 0.32 24.55
C GLU A 74 -7.02 -0.24 23.12
N ALA A 75 -7.90 -1.21 22.84
CA ALA A 75 -8.07 -1.77 21.49
C ALA A 75 -8.49 -0.72 20.47
N ILE A 76 -9.44 0.14 20.83
CA ILE A 76 -9.91 1.25 19.98
C ILE A 76 -8.76 2.24 19.70
N ASP A 77 -7.99 2.61 20.71
CA ASP A 77 -6.83 3.49 20.54
C ASP A 77 -5.79 2.88 19.58
N VAL A 78 -5.46 1.60 19.78
CA VAL A 78 -4.50 0.88 18.93
C VAL A 78 -5.00 0.80 17.48
N TRP A 79 -6.26 0.47 17.24
CA TRP A 79 -6.80 0.45 15.89
C TRP A 79 -6.88 1.83 15.26
N THR A 80 -7.15 2.87 16.04
CA THR A 80 -7.16 4.27 15.58
C THR A 80 -5.77 4.69 15.10
N ARG A 81 -4.72 4.39 15.88
CA ARG A 81 -3.32 4.65 15.49
C ARG A 81 -2.91 3.82 14.29
N GLY A 82 -3.22 2.51 14.30
CA GLY A 82 -2.91 1.61 13.21
C GLY A 82 -3.59 1.99 11.90
N TRP A 83 -4.84 2.47 11.97
CA TRP A 83 -5.57 2.95 10.82
C TRP A 83 -4.86 4.13 10.15
N LYS A 84 -4.35 5.09 10.94
CA LYS A 84 -3.59 6.24 10.41
C LYS A 84 -2.29 5.79 9.74
N VAL A 85 -1.53 4.92 10.40
CA VAL A 85 -0.29 4.35 9.85
C VAL A 85 -0.57 3.60 8.53
N ALA A 86 -1.64 2.81 8.50
CA ALA A 86 -2.05 2.08 7.30
C ALA A 86 -2.50 3.03 6.18
N ASP A 87 -3.19 4.12 6.49
CA ASP A 87 -3.59 5.13 5.51
C ASP A 87 -2.39 5.92 4.96
N GLU A 88 -1.44 6.30 5.80
CA GLU A 88 -0.20 6.97 5.41
C GLU A 88 0.63 6.07 4.48
N ARG A 89 0.70 4.77 4.77
CA ARG A 89 1.42 3.77 3.94
C ARG A 89 0.66 3.34 2.69
N GLY A 90 -0.67 3.48 2.68
CA GLY A 90 -1.53 2.96 1.61
C GLY A 90 -1.85 1.47 1.72
N ASP A 91 -1.71 0.90 2.91
CA ASP A 91 -2.06 -0.47 3.23
C ASP A 91 -3.59 -0.58 3.36
N LYS A 92 -4.30 -0.67 2.21
CA LYS A 92 -5.77 -0.68 2.16
C LYS A 92 -6.39 -1.77 3.02
N MET A 93 -5.87 -3.00 2.94
CA MET A 93 -6.47 -4.14 3.62
C MET A 93 -6.43 -4.03 5.16
N PRO A 94 -5.27 -3.79 5.82
CA PRO A 94 -5.24 -3.52 7.25
C PRO A 94 -6.07 -2.31 7.67
N ARG A 95 -6.06 -1.23 6.87
CA ARG A 95 -6.83 -0.02 7.14
C ARG A 95 -8.34 -0.31 7.18
N ASP A 96 -8.87 -0.96 6.15
CA ASP A 96 -10.30 -1.22 6.03
C ASP A 96 -10.76 -2.25 7.07
N ASP A 97 -9.91 -3.22 7.42
CA ASP A 97 -10.13 -4.15 8.53
C ASP A 97 -10.21 -3.42 9.87
N MET A 98 -9.29 -2.50 10.17
CA MET A 98 -9.32 -1.69 11.39
C MET A 98 -10.53 -0.74 11.40
N ALA A 99 -10.93 -0.18 10.26
CA ALA A 99 -12.15 0.62 10.15
C ALA A 99 -13.41 -0.19 10.46
N ARG A 100 -13.46 -1.46 10.05
CA ARG A 100 -14.54 -2.37 10.43
C ARG A 100 -14.52 -2.64 11.94
N LEU A 101 -13.37 -2.97 12.50
CA LEU A 101 -13.20 -3.24 13.94
C LEU A 101 -13.60 -2.05 14.81
N LEU A 102 -13.24 -0.82 14.40
CA LEU A 102 -13.65 0.41 15.09
C LEU A 102 -15.18 0.57 15.09
N ARG A 103 -15.83 0.41 13.92
CA ARG A 103 -17.30 0.49 13.79
C ARG A 103 -18.01 -0.55 14.63
N ASP A 104 -17.57 -1.81 14.56
CA ASP A 104 -18.15 -2.92 15.31
C ASP A 104 -18.03 -2.70 16.84
N ASN A 105 -17.05 -1.89 17.27
CA ASN A 105 -16.83 -1.54 18.66
C ASN A 105 -17.41 -0.17 19.07
N GLY A 106 -18.14 0.50 18.18
CA GLY A 106 -18.81 1.78 18.44
C GLY A 106 -17.86 2.98 18.48
N ALA A 107 -16.68 2.87 17.89
CA ALA A 107 -15.72 3.96 17.77
C ALA A 107 -15.80 4.62 16.38
N PRO A 108 -15.59 5.94 16.28
CA PRO A 108 -15.49 6.60 14.99
C PRO A 108 -14.26 6.12 14.23
N VAL A 109 -14.41 5.89 12.93
CA VAL A 109 -13.28 5.63 12.03
C VAL A 109 -12.62 6.98 11.73
N PRO A 110 -11.28 7.11 11.85
CA PRO A 110 -10.62 8.34 11.44
C PRO A 110 -10.90 8.66 9.98
N GLU A 111 -11.00 9.95 9.66
CA GLU A 111 -11.15 10.39 8.28
C GLU A 111 -9.82 10.26 7.53
N LEU A 112 -9.91 9.97 6.22
CA LEU A 112 -8.75 9.83 5.34
C LEU A 112 -7.98 11.15 5.34
N THR A 113 -6.74 11.12 5.80
CA THR A 113 -5.79 12.25 5.71
C THR A 113 -5.22 12.42 4.31
N ARG A 114 -5.55 11.51 3.40
CA ARG A 114 -5.39 11.75 1.96
C ARG A 114 -6.41 12.82 1.56
N PRO A 115 -6.03 13.80 0.72
CA PRO A 115 -7.04 14.59 0.03
C PRO A 115 -8.02 13.60 -0.60
N GLN A 116 -9.27 13.61 -0.14
CA GLN A 116 -10.32 12.83 -0.76
C GLN A 116 -10.24 13.13 -2.25
N ALA A 117 -10.23 12.09 -3.08
CA ALA A 117 -10.44 12.27 -4.51
C ALA A 117 -11.90 12.71 -4.67
N ASP A 118 -12.09 14.01 -4.52
CA ASP A 118 -13.35 14.69 -4.31
C ASP A 118 -14.29 14.53 -5.51
N GLU A 119 -15.55 14.22 -5.26
CA GLU A 119 -16.78 14.86 -5.81
C GLU A 119 -16.88 15.34 -7.30
N GLY A 120 -16.06 16.20 -7.90
CA GLY A 120 -16.20 16.53 -9.35
C GLY A 120 -14.94 17.18 -9.92
N PRO A 121 -14.78 17.33 -11.25
CA PRO A 121 -13.55 17.87 -11.81
C PRO A 121 -13.46 19.38 -11.56
N GLU A 122 -12.56 19.83 -10.69
CA GLU A 122 -12.23 21.26 -10.53
C GLU A 122 -11.45 21.81 -11.75
N THR A 123 -10.89 20.94 -12.59
CA THR A 123 -10.01 21.28 -13.71
C THR A 123 -10.62 21.02 -15.09
N GLY A 124 -11.79 20.36 -15.16
CA GLY A 124 -12.46 19.97 -16.41
C GLY A 124 -11.81 18.82 -17.19
N PHE A 125 -10.69 18.25 -16.73
CA PHE A 125 -9.98 17.17 -17.43
C PHE A 125 -10.15 15.82 -16.71
N LYS A 126 -10.51 14.78 -17.46
CA LYS A 126 -10.65 13.40 -16.96
C LYS A 126 -9.50 12.55 -17.47
N CYS A 127 -8.67 12.05 -16.55
CA CYS A 127 -7.62 11.08 -16.89
C CYS A 127 -8.25 9.70 -17.17
N HIS A 128 -7.84 9.08 -18.26
CA HIS A 128 -8.29 7.76 -18.71
C HIS A 128 -7.36 6.63 -18.28
N ARG A 129 -6.19 6.95 -17.70
CA ARG A 129 -5.27 5.94 -17.16
C ARG A 129 -5.98 5.10 -16.08
N PRO A 130 -6.07 3.77 -16.25
CA PRO A 130 -6.56 2.89 -15.20
C PRO A 130 -5.75 3.06 -13.91
N GLY A 131 -6.42 3.25 -12.78
CA GLY A 131 -5.76 3.42 -11.48
C GLY A 131 -5.15 4.81 -11.23
N CYS A 132 -5.49 5.84 -12.02
CA CYS A 132 -5.07 7.22 -11.78
C CYS A 132 -5.42 7.69 -10.35
N LEU A 133 -4.40 8.11 -9.59
CA LEU A 133 -4.56 8.61 -8.22
C LEU A 133 -4.99 10.09 -8.13
N ALA A 134 -4.83 10.86 -9.21
CA ALA A 134 -5.21 12.27 -9.24
C ALA A 134 -6.74 12.46 -9.20
N GLY A 135 -7.49 11.48 -9.72
CA GLY A 135 -8.95 11.51 -9.76
C GLY A 135 -9.45 12.80 -10.42
N LYS A 136 -10.17 13.62 -9.66
CA LYS A 136 -10.85 14.83 -10.18
C LYS A 136 -9.99 16.09 -10.10
N ARG A 137 -8.79 15.97 -9.52
CA ARG A 137 -7.72 16.99 -9.58
C ARG A 137 -6.80 16.79 -10.78
N ALA A 138 -7.12 15.83 -11.66
CA ALA A 138 -6.35 15.55 -12.86
C ALA A 138 -6.23 16.81 -13.72
N ARG A 139 -5.00 17.26 -13.98
CA ARG A 139 -4.74 18.41 -14.86
C ARG A 139 -4.31 17.93 -16.22
N GLN A 140 -4.80 18.58 -17.27
CA GLN A 140 -4.30 18.35 -18.61
C GLN A 140 -2.83 18.74 -18.70
N LEU A 141 -2.08 18.04 -19.55
CA LEU A 141 -0.74 18.48 -19.94
C LEU A 141 -0.82 19.85 -20.65
N PRO A 142 0.23 20.69 -20.61
CA PRO A 142 0.24 21.98 -21.32
C PRO A 142 0.30 21.80 -22.85
N GLY A 143 0.69 20.62 -23.32
CA GLY A 143 0.78 20.23 -24.73
C GLY A 143 1.26 18.77 -24.86
N PRO A 144 1.27 18.22 -26.08
CA PRO A 144 1.84 16.90 -26.35
C PRO A 144 3.34 16.88 -26.03
N PRO A 145 3.85 15.87 -25.29
CA PRO A 145 5.27 15.81 -24.94
C PRO A 145 6.20 15.67 -26.14
N LEU A 146 5.78 14.94 -27.18
CA LEU A 146 6.46 14.81 -28.46
C LEU A 146 5.45 15.01 -29.61
N PRO A 147 5.91 15.43 -30.81
CA PRO A 147 5.04 15.74 -31.94
C PRO A 147 4.64 14.47 -32.73
N ASP A 148 4.06 13.47 -32.08
CA ASP A 148 3.56 12.24 -32.71
C ASP A 148 2.14 11.87 -32.23
N GLU A 149 1.53 10.86 -32.84
CA GLU A 149 0.14 10.44 -32.53
C GLU A 149 0.00 9.88 -31.11
N LEU A 150 0.99 9.12 -30.61
CA LEU A 150 0.98 8.56 -29.27
C LEU A 150 0.95 9.67 -28.22
N HIS A 151 1.82 10.66 -28.36
CA HIS A 151 1.95 11.76 -27.42
C HIS A 151 0.80 12.77 -27.55
N ASN A 152 0.19 12.90 -28.73
CA ASN A 152 -1.09 13.59 -28.88
C ASN A 152 -2.23 12.86 -28.14
N ARG A 153 -2.25 11.52 -28.18
CA ARG A 153 -3.19 10.73 -27.37
C ARG A 153 -2.93 10.92 -25.87
N ILE A 154 -1.67 10.88 -25.43
CA ILE A 154 -1.30 11.15 -24.03
C ILE A 154 -1.79 12.52 -23.58
N TYR A 155 -1.61 13.57 -24.39
CA TYR A 155 -2.13 14.90 -24.10
C TYR A 155 -3.66 14.96 -23.96
N ARG A 156 -4.40 14.17 -24.74
CA ARG A 156 -5.87 14.11 -24.70
C ARG A 156 -6.42 13.26 -23.56
N GLU A 157 -5.72 12.19 -23.19
CA GLU A 157 -6.27 11.13 -22.33
C GLU A 157 -5.61 11.05 -20.95
N ILE A 158 -4.38 11.53 -20.79
CA ILE A 158 -3.55 11.31 -19.60
C ILE A 158 -3.26 12.64 -18.90
N CYS A 159 -3.40 12.64 -17.57
CA CYS A 159 -3.12 13.84 -16.79
C CYS A 159 -1.62 14.07 -16.57
N ALA A 160 -1.25 15.32 -16.31
CA ALA A 160 0.13 15.73 -16.05
C ALA A 160 0.79 14.93 -14.91
N ASP A 161 0.05 14.57 -13.86
CA ASP A 161 0.60 13.79 -12.74
C ASP A 161 0.96 12.36 -13.17
N CYS A 162 0.12 11.71 -14.00
CA CYS A 162 0.41 10.38 -14.54
C CYS A 162 1.57 10.39 -15.54
N TRP A 163 1.65 11.44 -16.35
CA TRP A 163 2.81 11.64 -17.24
C TRP A 163 4.11 11.84 -16.44
N ASN A 164 4.06 12.65 -15.39
CA ASN A 164 5.23 12.86 -14.53
C ASN A 164 5.67 11.58 -13.82
N ASP A 165 4.72 10.76 -13.37
CA ASP A 165 4.99 9.45 -12.76
C ASP A 165 5.66 8.50 -13.77
N TRP A 166 5.15 8.44 -15.00
CA TRP A 166 5.81 7.73 -16.10
C TRP A 166 7.25 8.23 -16.28
N LEU A 167 7.43 9.53 -16.51
CA LEU A 167 8.71 10.13 -16.88
C LEU A 167 9.76 10.05 -15.77
N ARG A 168 9.36 10.07 -14.49
CA ARG A 168 10.29 10.12 -13.36
C ARG A 168 10.56 8.75 -12.75
N ASN A 169 9.56 7.87 -12.71
CA ASN A 169 9.64 6.63 -11.92
C ASN A 169 9.68 5.37 -12.78
N TYR A 170 8.95 5.34 -13.90
CA TYR A 170 8.78 4.13 -14.70
C TYR A 170 9.70 4.12 -15.93
N SER A 171 9.73 5.22 -16.69
CA SER A 171 10.54 5.34 -17.92
C SER A 171 12.02 5.05 -17.67
N VAL A 172 12.58 5.60 -16.58
CA VAL A 172 13.98 5.44 -16.20
C VAL A 172 14.28 3.96 -15.92
N LYS A 173 13.35 3.25 -15.27
CA LYS A 173 13.51 1.81 -15.01
C LYS A 173 13.45 1.01 -16.30
N VAL A 174 12.47 1.28 -17.16
CA VAL A 174 12.34 0.61 -18.47
C VAL A 174 13.62 0.75 -19.30
N ILE A 175 14.16 1.97 -19.40
CA ILE A 175 15.40 2.25 -20.15
C ILE A 175 16.57 1.49 -19.54
N ASN A 176 16.75 1.54 -18.21
CA ASN A 176 17.90 0.94 -17.53
C ASN A 176 17.85 -0.60 -17.50
N GLU A 177 16.69 -1.18 -17.21
CA GLU A 177 16.52 -2.63 -17.07
C GLU A 177 16.62 -3.35 -18.41
N LEU A 178 16.04 -2.77 -19.47
CA LEU A 178 16.08 -3.32 -20.82
C LEU A 178 17.29 -2.81 -21.64
N ARG A 179 18.07 -1.89 -21.08
CA ARG A 179 19.21 -1.22 -21.74
C ARG A 179 18.81 -0.64 -23.11
N LEU A 180 17.67 0.04 -23.16
CA LEU A 180 17.13 0.57 -24.41
C LEU A 180 17.97 1.72 -24.93
N ASP A 181 18.31 1.64 -26.21
CA ASP A 181 18.81 2.77 -26.99
C ASP A 181 17.63 3.45 -27.69
N LEU A 182 17.13 4.55 -27.09
CA LEU A 182 16.01 5.32 -27.62
C LEU A 182 16.33 6.08 -28.93
N SER A 183 17.59 6.06 -29.39
CA SER A 183 17.93 6.57 -30.73
C SER A 183 17.67 5.55 -31.84
N SER A 184 17.46 4.28 -31.48
CA SER A 184 17.13 3.20 -32.41
C SER A 184 15.62 2.97 -32.52
N ASP A 185 15.16 2.58 -33.70
CA ASP A 185 13.74 2.25 -33.94
C ASP A 185 13.25 1.16 -32.99
N TYR A 186 14.06 0.11 -32.77
CA TYR A 186 13.74 -0.97 -31.84
C TYR A 186 13.59 -0.47 -30.40
N GLY A 187 14.52 0.38 -29.94
CA GLY A 187 14.47 0.92 -28.58
C GLY A 187 13.27 1.83 -28.36
N GLN A 188 12.86 2.60 -29.37
CA GLN A 188 11.63 3.39 -29.33
C GLN A 188 10.39 2.50 -29.31
N GLU A 189 10.30 1.51 -30.21
CA GLU A 189 9.17 0.57 -30.25
C GLU A 189 8.99 -0.19 -28.92
N GLU A 190 10.09 -0.67 -28.32
CA GLU A 190 10.03 -1.34 -27.02
C GLU A 190 9.59 -0.37 -25.92
N TYR A 191 10.17 0.83 -25.87
CA TYR A 191 9.80 1.84 -24.88
C TYR A 191 8.31 2.21 -24.96
N ASP A 192 7.80 2.38 -26.18
CA ASP A 192 6.39 2.70 -26.42
C ASP A 192 5.46 1.57 -25.98
N LYS A 193 5.85 0.29 -26.10
CA LYS A 193 5.04 -0.84 -25.56
C LYS A 193 4.81 -0.71 -24.06
N TYR A 194 5.86 -0.45 -23.30
CA TYR A 194 5.74 -0.25 -21.86
C TYR A 194 4.96 1.03 -21.53
N MET A 195 5.05 2.05 -22.38
CA MET A 195 4.24 3.25 -22.25
C MET A 195 2.74 2.95 -22.44
N HIS A 196 2.39 2.16 -23.46
CA HIS A 196 1.02 1.71 -23.70
C HIS A 196 0.49 0.88 -22.52
N GLU A 197 1.29 -0.06 -22.03
CA GLU A 197 0.94 -0.87 -20.86
C GLU A 197 0.69 -0.01 -19.62
N PHE A 198 1.60 0.94 -19.35
CA PHE A 198 1.52 1.81 -18.19
C PHE A 198 0.30 2.74 -18.21
N PHE A 199 -0.05 3.26 -19.39
CA PHE A 199 -1.21 4.13 -19.56
C PHE A 199 -2.52 3.37 -19.83
N GLY A 200 -2.46 2.07 -20.07
CA GLY A 200 -3.62 1.24 -20.39
C GLY A 200 -4.18 1.50 -21.79
N PHE A 201 -3.32 1.85 -22.74
CA PHE A 201 -3.71 2.01 -24.14
C PHE A 201 -3.78 0.64 -24.82
N GLU A 202 -4.89 0.36 -25.51
CA GLU A 202 -4.97 -0.80 -26.40
C GLU A 202 -3.91 -0.67 -27.50
N TYR A 203 -3.06 -1.70 -27.62
CA TYR A 203 -2.10 -1.77 -28.71
C TYR A 203 -2.89 -2.02 -30.00
N PRO A 204 -2.75 -1.19 -31.05
CA PRO A 204 -3.42 -1.47 -32.30
C PRO A 204 -2.97 -2.85 -32.81
N PRO A 205 -3.88 -3.69 -33.35
CA PRO A 205 -3.51 -4.96 -33.93
C PRO A 205 -2.45 -4.70 -35.01
N LYS A 206 -1.33 -5.41 -34.94
CA LYS A 206 -0.30 -5.36 -35.97
C LYS A 206 -0.96 -5.82 -37.29
N PRO A 207 -0.82 -5.07 -38.41
CA PRO A 207 -1.38 -5.49 -39.69
C PRO A 207 -0.83 -6.82 -40.17
#